data_AF-A0A351E8Q6-F1
#
_entry.id   AF-A0A351E8Q6-F1
#
_cell.length_a   1.000
_cell.length_b   1.000
_cell.length_c   1.000
_cell.angle_alpha   90.00
_cell.angle_beta   90.00
_cell.angle_gamma   90.00
#
_symmetry.space_group_name_H-M   'P 1'
#
loop_
_entity.id
_entity.type
_entity.pdbx_description
1 polymer ?
#
loop_
_entity_poly.entity_id
_entity_poly.type
_entity_poly.pdbx_seq_one_letter_code
_entity_poly.pdbx_strand_id
1 'polypeptide(L)' 'MADEMSPVKEQKLELIFKTSGGQKKTIAVSKPRADLTKAEAEAAMQKVIDANVFTSSKGDLTGIVGARMRTTNLDPLA' A
#
# COMPACT_ATOMS: atom_id res chain seq x y z
N MET A 1 30.98 -11.45 -14.32
CA MET A 1 29.59 -11.94 -14.33
C MET A 1 29.26 -12.42 -12.91
N ALA A 2 29.09 -11.48 -11.98
CA ALA A 2 28.55 -11.73 -10.66
C ALA A 2 27.48 -10.66 -10.52
N ASP A 3 26.27 -11.01 -10.94
CA ASP A 3 25.12 -10.12 -10.72
C ASP A 3 24.97 -10.05 -9.21
N GLU A 4 25.20 -8.85 -8.71
CA GLU A 4 25.22 -8.49 -7.31
C GLU A 4 23.91 -8.96 -6.66
N MET A 5 23.96 -10.03 -5.86
CA MET A 5 22.89 -10.39 -4.93
C MET A 5 22.87 -9.35 -3.81
N SER A 6 22.51 -8.13 -4.17
CA SER A 6 22.18 -7.06 -3.25
C SER A 6 20.90 -7.47 -2.53
N PRO A 7 20.85 -7.46 -1.18
CA PRO A 7 19.63 -7.78 -0.45
C PRO A 7 18.53 -6.82 -0.88
N VAL A 8 17.50 -7.36 -1.53
CA VAL A 8 16.35 -6.59 -2.00
C VAL A 8 15.54 -6.18 -0.77
N LYS A 9 15.79 -4.97 -0.27
CA LYS A 9 14.96 -4.32 0.75
C LYS A 9 13.75 -3.73 0.06
N GLU A 10 12.65 -4.46 0.07
CA GLU A 10 11.42 -4.01 -0.59
C GLU A 10 10.48 -3.40 0.44
N GLN A 11 10.33 -2.06 0.36
CA GLN A 11 9.38 -1.32 1.18
C GLN A 11 8.09 -1.11 0.39
N LYS A 12 6.97 -1.49 1.00
CA LYS A 12 5.63 -1.32 0.45
C LYS A 12 4.74 -0.63 1.46
N LEU A 13 4.01 0.38 1.02
CA LEU A 13 2.98 1.03 1.85
C LEU A 13 1.66 0.31 1.61
N GLU A 14 1.14 -0.35 2.63
CA GLU A 14 -0.16 -1.01 2.59
C GLU A 14 -1.22 -0.07 3.15
N LEU A 15 -2.08 0.42 2.27
CA LEU A 15 -3.25 1.21 2.59
C LEU A 15 -4.46 0.29 2.72
N ILE A 16 -5.12 0.30 3.87
CA ILE A 16 -6.23 -0.59 4.19
C ILE A 16 -7.50 0.26 4.20
N PHE A 17 -8.46 -0.15 3.40
CA PHE A 17 -9.73 0.52 3.21
C PHE A 17 -10.87 -0.41 3.59
N LYS A 18 -12.00 0.16 3.97
CA LYS A 18 -13.26 -0.54 4.18
C LYS A 18 -14.10 -0.35 2.93
N THR A 19 -14.73 -1.41 2.45
CA THR A 19 -15.69 -1.33 1.33
C THR A 19 -17.12 -1.32 1.84
N SER A 20 -18.05 -0.88 0.99
CA SER A 20 -19.48 -0.88 1.33
C SER A 20 -20.03 -2.26 1.67
N GLY A 21 -19.42 -3.32 1.14
CA GLY A 21 -19.78 -4.71 1.43
C GLY A 21 -19.26 -5.23 2.78
N GLY A 22 -18.69 -4.36 3.64
CA GLY A 22 -18.13 -4.75 4.93
C GLY A 22 -16.78 -5.46 4.86
N GLN A 23 -16.18 -5.57 3.66
CA GLN A 23 -14.87 -6.18 3.46
C GLN A 23 -13.75 -5.15 3.62
N LYS A 24 -12.53 -5.64 3.86
CA LYS A 24 -11.33 -4.81 3.91
C LYS A 24 -10.55 -4.99 2.62
N LYS A 25 -10.16 -3.89 1.99
CA LYS A 25 -9.33 -3.85 0.79
C LYS A 25 -7.96 -3.31 1.15
N THR A 26 -6.92 -4.10 0.91
CA THR A 26 -5.53 -3.66 1.11
C THR A 26 -4.92 -3.34 -0.24
N ILE A 27 -4.42 -2.11 -0.39
CA ILE A 27 -3.68 -1.63 -1.56
C ILE A 27 -2.23 -1.51 -1.16
N ALA A 28 -1.36 -2.29 -1.80
CA ALA A 28 0.08 -2.22 -1.59
C ALA A 28 0.70 -1.30 -2.65
N VAL A 29 1.32 -0.20 -2.19
CA VAL A 29 2.05 0.74 -3.02
C VAL A 29 3.53 0.39 -2.93
N SER A 30 4.08 -0.11 -4.04
CA SER A 30 5.52 -0.35 -4.20
C SER A 30 6.27 0.96 -4.33
N LYS A 31 7.44 1.08 -3.71
CA LYS A 31 8.23 2.33 -3.65
C LYS A 31 7.43 3.51 -3.07
N PRO A 32 6.95 3.43 -1.83
CA PRO A 32 6.36 4.60 -1.18
C PRO A 32 7.41 5.72 -1.11
N ARG A 33 6.97 6.98 -1.19
CA ARG A 33 7.88 8.11 -0.99
C ARG A 33 8.53 8.00 0.39
N ALA A 34 9.82 8.27 0.51
CA ALA A 34 10.53 8.18 1.79
C ALA A 34 10.00 9.20 2.82
N ASP A 35 9.53 10.36 2.34
CA ASP A 35 8.95 11.45 3.15
C ASP A 35 7.42 11.38 3.27
N LEU A 36 6.83 10.18 3.17
CA LEU A 36 5.37 10.05 3.26
C LEU A 36 4.93 10.25 4.71
N THR A 37 4.34 11.41 4.99
CA THR A 37 3.77 11.73 6.30
C THR A 37 2.40 11.08 6.47
N LYS A 38 1.93 10.95 7.71
CA LYS A 38 0.55 10.49 7.99
C LYS A 38 -0.49 11.31 7.22
N ALA A 39 -0.36 12.63 7.21
CA ALA A 39 -1.28 13.53 6.51
C ALA A 39 -1.28 13.28 4.99
N GLU A 40 -0.12 13.08 4.37
CA GLU A 40 -0.02 12.73 2.96
C GLU A 40 -0.63 11.35 2.66
N ALA A 41 -0.40 10.36 3.53
CA ALA A 41 -1.01 9.04 3.40
C ALA A 41 -2.54 9.13 3.50
N GLU A 42 -3.06 9.89 4.47
CA GLU A 42 -4.50 10.12 4.66
C GLU A 42 -5.11 10.90 3.50
N ALA A 43 -4.45 11.95 3.01
CA ALA A 43 -4.90 12.70 1.84
C ALA A 43 -4.89 11.81 0.58
N ALA A 44 -3.88 10.97 0.39
CA ALA A 44 -3.84 10.00 -0.70
C ALA A 44 -4.95 8.95 -0.56
N MET A 45 -5.19 8.44 0.65
CA MET A 45 -6.29 7.52 0.94
C MET A 45 -7.66 8.17 0.66
N GLN A 46 -7.84 9.42 1.06
CA GLN A 46 -9.06 10.18 0.81
C GLN A 46 -9.25 10.44 -0.68
N LYS A 47 -8.19 10.82 -1.42
CA LYS A 47 -8.21 10.96 -2.87
C LYS A 47 -8.51 9.64 -3.58
N VAL A 48 -8.04 8.51 -3.06
CA VAL A 48 -8.35 7.19 -3.61
C VAL A 48 -9.82 6.84 -3.47
N ILE A 49 -10.44 7.22 -2.34
CA ILE A 49 -11.90 7.09 -2.12
C ILE A 49 -12.67 8.06 -3.03
N ASP A 50 -12.29 9.33 -3.03
CA ASP A 50 -12.95 10.42 -3.76
C ASP A 50 -12.87 10.24 -5.27
N ALA A 51 -11.68 9.91 -5.78
CA ALA A 51 -11.49 9.62 -7.19
C ALA A 51 -12.18 8.33 -7.61
N ASN A 52 -12.58 7.49 -6.64
CA ASN A 52 -13.20 6.18 -6.85
C ASN A 52 -12.46 5.34 -7.90
N VAL A 53 -11.15 5.57 -8.05
CA VAL A 53 -10.30 4.95 -9.09
C VAL A 53 -10.03 3.48 -8.81
N PHE A 54 -10.25 3.08 -7.55
CA PHE A 54 -10.27 1.69 -7.13
C PHE A 54 -11.70 1.17 -7.00
N THR A 55 -12.51 1.32 -8.06
CA THR A 55 -13.67 0.45 -8.29
C THR A 55 -13.17 -0.96 -8.56
N SER A 56 -12.71 -1.66 -7.52
CA SER A 56 -12.55 -3.10 -7.64
C SER A 56 -13.94 -3.68 -7.89
N SER A 57 -14.06 -4.74 -8.70
CA SER A 57 -15.34 -5.41 -9.02
C SER A 57 -16.17 -5.88 -7.81
N LYS A 58 -15.74 -5.58 -6.58
CA LYS A 58 -16.34 -5.91 -5.28
C LYS A 58 -16.92 -4.70 -4.53
N GLY A 59 -17.01 -3.52 -5.15
CA GLY A 59 -17.71 -2.33 -4.62
C GLY A 59 -16.81 -1.18 -4.16
N ASP A 60 -17.44 -0.03 -3.89
CA ASP A 60 -16.81 1.24 -3.52
C ASP A 60 -16.08 1.17 -2.18
N LEU A 61 -14.99 1.96 -2.08
CA LEU A 61 -14.29 2.21 -0.83
C LEU A 61 -15.14 3.18 0.00
N THR A 62 -15.64 2.74 1.16
CA THR A 62 -16.51 3.54 2.03
C THR A 62 -15.80 4.14 3.22
N GLY A 63 -14.54 3.75 3.47
CA GLY A 63 -13.77 4.34 4.55
C GLY A 63 -12.32 3.93 4.57
N ILE A 64 -11.55 4.66 5.39
CA ILE A 64 -10.13 4.41 5.64
C ILE A 64 -10.04 3.57 6.92
N VAL A 65 -9.41 2.41 6.83
CA VAL A 65 -9.11 1.57 8.02
C VAL A 65 -7.75 1.94 8.59
N GLY A 66 -6.80 2.28 7.72
CA GLY A 66 -5.49 2.80 8.12
C GLY A 66 -4.41 2.50 7.09
N ALA A 67 -3.20 2.99 7.35
CA ALA A 67 -2.02 2.71 6.53
C ALA A 67 -0.94 2.05 7.39
N ARG A 68 -0.20 1.10 6.81
CA ARG A 68 0.96 0.48 7.44
C ARG A 68 2.11 0.37 6.44
N MET A 69 3.33 0.60 6.91
CA MET A 69 4.52 0.31 6.12
C MET A 69 4.95 -1.14 6.35
N ARG A 70 5.19 -1.86 5.25
CA ARG A 70 5.73 -3.21 5.25
C ARG A 70 7.12 -3.18 4.64
N THR A 71 8.12 -3.56 5.43
CA THR A 71 9.49 -3.76 4.96
C THR A 71 9.74 -5.25 4.86
N THR A 72 9.96 -5.74 3.65
CA THR A 72 10.37 -7.13 3.42
C THR A 72 11.88 -7.16 3.18
N ASN A 73 12.60 -7.92 4.01
CA ASN A 73 14.01 -8.21 3.78
C ASN A 73 14.11 -9.59 3.12
N LEU A 74 14.45 -9.62 1.83
CA LEU A 74 14.72 -10.87 1.14
C LEU A 74 16.21 -11.17 1.28
N ASP A 75 16.50 -12.20 2.09
CA ASP A 75 17.84 -12.76 2.20
C ASP A 75 17.92 -14.02 1.34
N PRO A 76 18.82 -14.08 0.35
CA PRO A 76 19.00 -15.28 -0.45
C PRO A 76 19.57 -16.39 0.45
N LEU A 77 18.79 -17.45 0.66
CA LEU A 77 19.29 -18.67 1.31
C LEU A 77 20.24 -19.38 0.32
N ALA A 78 21.52 -19.42 0.69
CA ALA A 78 22.56 -20.19 0.01
C ALA A 78 22.65 -21.63 0.55
#